data_AF-A0A495X0V3-F1
#
_entry.id   AF-A0A495X0V3-F1
#
_cell.length_a   1.000
_cell.length_b   1.000
_cell.length_c   1.000
_cell.angle_alpha   90.00
_cell.angle_beta   90.00
_cell.angle_gamma   90.00
#
_symmetry.space_group_name_H-M   'P 1'
#
loop_
_entity.id
_entity.type
_entity.pdbx_description
1 polymer ?
#
loop_
_entity_poly.entity_id
_entity_poly.type
_entity_poly.pdbx_seq_one_letter_code
_entity_poly.pdbx_strand_id
1 'polypeptide(L)'
;MGKFTVRVEALRGVADGYGRVRDDVSDTNQQSRPLASIQPPMADPATTAFVAAASQAGQAHLDSVGRIEQDLGTRTEELHATVRQYAGTEHDVDHLMTGRER
;
A
#
# COMPACT_ATOMS: atom_id res chain seq x y z
N MET A 1 18.97 9.82 25.81
CA MET A 1 18.48 9.19 24.57
C MET A 1 17.97 7.80 24.92
N GLY A 2 16.65 7.60 24.97
CA GLY A 2 16.06 6.31 25.32
C GLY A 2 16.25 5.32 24.18
N LYS A 3 16.81 4.14 24.47
CA LYS A 3 16.83 3.00 23.53
C LYS A 3 15.40 2.47 23.44
N PHE A 4 14.73 2.69 22.32
CA PHE A 4 13.47 2.04 22.02
C PHE A 4 13.77 0.62 21.55
N THR A 5 13.50 -0.38 22.40
CA THR A 5 13.52 -1.78 22.00
C THR A 5 12.23 -2.06 21.24
N VAL A 6 12.26 -1.91 19.92
CA VAL A 6 11.11 -2.27 19.07
C VAL A 6 11.10 -3.78 18.91
N ARG A 7 10.05 -4.45 19.37
CA ARG A 7 9.89 -5.90 19.16
C ARG A 7 9.59 -6.18 17.69
N VAL A 8 10.22 -7.20 17.12
CA VAL A 8 9.99 -7.68 15.75
C VAL A 8 8.50 -7.91 15.47
N GLU A 9 7.74 -8.40 16.46
CA GLU A 9 6.28 -8.56 16.39
C GLU A 9 5.52 -7.24 16.17
N ALA A 10 5.98 -6.15 16.81
CA ALA A 10 5.37 -4.83 16.63
C ALA A 10 5.63 -4.29 15.21
N LEU A 11 6.83 -4.50 14.66
CA LEU A 11 7.15 -4.12 13.29
C LEU A 11 6.35 -4.95 12.27
N ARG A 12 6.15 -6.24 12.54
CA ARG A 12 5.29 -7.11 11.72
C ARG A 12 3.84 -6.63 11.74
N GLY A 13 3.31 -6.29 12.91
CA GLY A 13 1.96 -5.74 13.04
C GLY A 13 1.77 -4.41 12.31
N VAL A 14 2.81 -3.56 12.26
CA VAL A 14 2.80 -2.33 11.44
C VAL A 14 2.77 -2.65 9.95
N ALA A 15 3.60 -3.58 9.48
CA ALA A 15 3.60 -4.00 8.07
C ALA A 15 2.24 -4.60 7.64
N ASP A 16 1.64 -5.46 8.47
CA ASP A 16 0.30 -6.02 8.24
C ASP A 16 -0.79 -4.93 8.24
N GLY A 17 -0.59 -3.85 9.01
CA GLY A 17 -1.44 -2.66 8.99
C GLY A 17 -1.37 -1.91 7.66
N TYR A 18 -0.16 -1.70 7.13
CA TYR A 18 0.02 -1.08 5.80
C TYR A 18 -0.57 -1.94 4.67
N GLY A 19 -0.46 -3.27 4.77
CA GLY A 19 -1.11 -4.19 3.83
C GLY A 19 -2.63 -4.00 3.78
N ARG A 20 -3.29 -3.90 4.93
CA ARG A 20 -4.74 -3.63 5.00
C ARG A 20 -5.13 -2.29 4.39
N VAL A 21 -4.37 -1.23 4.66
CA VAL A 21 -4.61 0.09 4.05
C VAL A 21 -4.50 0.02 2.52
N ARG A 22 -3.51 -0.70 1.99
CA ARG A 22 -3.38 -0.92 0.54
C ARG A 22 -4.61 -1.63 -0.02
N ASP A 23 -5.10 -2.66 0.65
CA ASP A 23 -6.27 -3.42 0.21
C ASP A 23 -7.54 -2.54 0.22
N ASP A 24 -7.76 -1.76 1.28
CA ASP A 24 -8.88 -0.82 1.37
C ASP A 24 -8.83 0.25 0.26
N VAL A 25 -7.63 0.75 -0.06
CA VAL A 25 -7.41 1.69 -1.16
C VAL A 25 -7.75 1.03 -2.50
N SER A 26 -7.31 -0.21 -2.72
CA SER A 26 -7.58 -0.95 -3.96
C SER A 26 -9.08 -1.22 -4.15
N ASP A 27 -9.77 -1.64 -3.09
CA ASP A 27 -11.21 -1.86 -3.13
C ASP A 27 -11.97 -0.57 -3.45
N THR A 28 -11.58 0.54 -2.81
CA THR A 28 -12.15 1.87 -3.07
C THR A 28 -11.91 2.32 -4.52
N ASN A 29 -10.71 2.08 -5.04
CA ASN A 29 -10.35 2.42 -6.42
C ASN A 29 -11.16 1.61 -7.44
N GLN A 30 -11.38 0.31 -7.17
CA GLN A 30 -12.23 -0.56 -8.00
C GLN A 30 -13.68 -0.08 -8.02
N GLN A 31 -14.24 0.29 -6.87
CA GLN A 31 -15.59 0.85 -6.77
C GLN A 31 -15.73 2.19 -7.49
N SER A 32 -14.63 2.93 -7.64
CA SER A 32 -14.60 4.25 -8.27
C SER A 32 -14.45 4.21 -9.80
N ARG A 33 -14.21 3.04 -10.40
CA ARG A 33 -14.08 2.86 -11.86
C ARG A 33 -15.18 3.51 -12.70
N PRO A 34 -16.47 3.51 -12.29
CA PRO A 34 -17.54 4.16 -13.07
C PRO A 34 -17.33 5.67 -13.30
N LEU A 35 -16.55 6.36 -12.44
CA LEU A 35 -16.25 7.78 -12.59
C LEU A 35 -15.47 8.10 -13.87
N ALA A 36 -14.74 7.14 -14.42
CA ALA A 36 -13.98 7.30 -15.66
C ALA A 36 -14.79 6.99 -16.94
N SER A 37 -16.07 6.62 -16.80
CA SER A 37 -16.91 6.19 -17.94
C SER A 37 -18.33 6.73 -17.83
N ILE A 38 -18.44 8.03 -17.52
CA ILE A 38 -19.73 8.72 -17.47
C ILE A 38 -20.25 8.86 -18.90
N GLN A 39 -21.53 8.53 -19.12
CA GLN A 39 -22.19 8.73 -20.41
C GLN A 39 -23.05 10.00 -20.37
N PRO A 40 -23.07 10.79 -21.46
CA PRO A 40 -23.90 11.97 -21.51
C PRO A 40 -25.39 11.57 -21.58
N PRO A 41 -26.26 12.15 -20.74
CA PRO A 41 -27.70 11.88 -20.79
C PRO A 41 -28.36 12.42 -22.08
N MET A 42 -27.70 13.37 -22.74
CA MET A 42 -28.15 14.01 -23.98
C MET A 42 -26.94 14.29 -24.87
N ALA A 43 -27.08 14.08 -26.18
CA ALA A 43 -26.00 14.30 -27.16
C ALA A 43 -25.88 15.78 -27.59
N ASP A 44 -25.88 16.70 -26.63
CA ASP A 44 -25.61 18.11 -26.90
C ASP A 44 -24.14 18.47 -26.59
N PRO A 45 -23.58 19.50 -27.25
CA PRO A 45 -22.16 19.84 -27.10
C PRO A 45 -21.75 20.18 -25.67
N ALA A 46 -22.60 20.86 -24.89
CA ALA A 46 -22.26 21.31 -23.55
C ALA A 46 -22.22 20.13 -22.57
N THR A 47 -23.25 19.28 -22.59
CA THR A 47 -23.30 18.06 -21.76
C THR A 47 -22.18 17.08 -22.12
N THR A 48 -21.89 16.93 -23.42
CA THR A 48 -20.80 16.06 -23.89
C THR A 48 -19.44 16.56 -23.39
N ALA A 49 -19.17 17.86 -23.48
CA ALA A 49 -17.91 18.44 -23.00
C ALA A 49 -17.76 18.29 -21.48
N PHE A 50 -18.84 18.53 -20.71
CA PHE A 50 -18.85 18.33 -19.26
C PHE A 50 -18.57 16.87 -18.88
N VAL A 51 -19.25 15.92 -19.52
CA VAL A 51 -19.08 14.49 -19.24
C VAL A 51 -17.69 13.98 -19.64
N ALA A 52 -17.12 14.52 -20.73
CA ALA A 52 -15.75 14.22 -21.11
C ALA A 52 -14.75 14.71 -20.05
N ALA A 53 -14.90 15.95 -19.56
CA ALA A 53 -14.06 16.49 -18.50
C ALA A 53 -14.21 15.71 -17.18
N ALA A 54 -15.44 15.34 -16.81
CA ALA A 54 -15.69 14.52 -15.62
C ALA A 54 -15.05 13.14 -15.73
N SER A 55 -15.17 12.47 -16.88
CA SER A 55 -14.54 11.17 -17.14
C SER A 55 -13.01 11.26 -17.12
N GLN A 56 -12.43 12.33 -17.67
CA GLN A 56 -10.98 12.57 -17.60
C GLN A 56 -10.50 12.79 -16.16
N ALA A 57 -11.24 13.57 -15.36
CA ALA A 57 -10.93 13.75 -13.96
C ALA A 57 -11.04 12.43 -13.17
N GLY A 58 -12.06 11.63 -13.48
CA GLY A 58 -12.21 10.27 -12.94
C GLY A 58 -11.00 9.39 -13.28
N GLN A 59 -10.58 9.36 -14.54
CA GLN A 59 -9.40 8.59 -14.96
C GLN A 59 -8.12 9.06 -14.23
N ALA A 60 -7.89 10.37 -14.15
CA ALA A 60 -6.74 10.92 -13.45
C ALA A 60 -6.72 10.56 -11.96
N HIS A 61 -7.89 10.51 -11.32
CA HIS A 61 -8.04 10.02 -9.95
C HIS A 61 -7.66 8.54 -9.83
N LEU A 62 -8.20 7.67 -10.69
CA LEU A 62 -7.87 6.24 -10.71
C LEU A 62 -6.37 6.00 -10.93
N ASP A 63 -5.74 6.75 -11.85
CA ASP A 63 -4.31 6.66 -12.12
C ASP A 63 -3.47 7.11 -10.91
N SER A 64 -3.91 8.16 -10.21
CA SER A 64 -3.24 8.64 -9.01
C SER A 64 -3.34 7.63 -7.87
N VAL A 65 -4.52 7.03 -7.67
CA VAL A 65 -4.72 6.01 -6.64
C VAL A 65 -3.94 4.74 -6.98
N GLY A 66 -3.91 4.31 -8.24
CA GLY A 66 -3.10 3.17 -8.68
C GLY A 66 -1.60 3.34 -8.40
N ARG A 67 -1.06 4.56 -8.52
CA ARG A 67 0.33 4.86 -8.11
C ARG A 67 0.52 4.75 -6.60
N ILE A 68 -0.44 5.25 -5.81
CA ILE A 68 -0.39 5.14 -4.34
C ILE A 68 -0.44 3.67 -3.91
N GLU A 69 -1.30 2.85 -4.53
CA GLU A 69 -1.36 1.40 -4.28
C GLU A 69 -0.02 0.72 -4.55
N GLN A 70 0.62 1.06 -5.68
CA GLN A 70 1.93 0.53 -6.03
C GLN A 70 3.00 0.91 -5.00
N ASP A 71 3.08 2.20 -4.64
CA ASP A 71 4.04 2.71 -3.66
C ASP A 71 3.83 2.07 -2.28
N LEU A 72 2.57 1.90 -1.85
CA LEU A 72 2.23 1.21 -0.61
C LEU A 72 2.63 -0.27 -0.66
N GLY A 73 2.43 -0.94 -1.80
CA GLY A 73 2.86 -2.30 -2.04
C GLY A 73 4.37 -2.47 -1.86
N THR A 74 5.16 -1.66 -2.56
CA THR A 74 6.63 -1.69 -2.47
C THR A 74 7.12 -1.42 -1.04
N ARG A 75 6.58 -0.40 -0.36
CA ARG A 75 6.98 -0.09 1.02
C ARG A 75 6.63 -1.22 2.00
N THR A 76 5.49 -1.88 1.81
CA THR A 76 5.09 -3.01 2.66
C THR A 76 6.04 -4.20 2.46
N GLU A 77 6.44 -4.48 1.22
CA GLU A 77 7.43 -5.51 0.90
C GLU A 77 8.80 -5.20 1.51
N GLU A 78 9.27 -3.95 1.39
CA GLU A 78 10.51 -3.49 2.00
C GLU A 78 10.49 -3.66 3.52
N LEU A 79 9.39 -3.24 4.18
CA LEU A 79 9.20 -3.43 5.61
C LEU A 79 9.24 -4.90 6.01
N HIS A 80 8.55 -5.79 5.29
CA HIS A 80 8.61 -7.22 5.54
C HIS A 80 10.02 -7.80 5.32
N ALA A 81 10.75 -7.34 4.31
CA ALA A 81 12.14 -7.74 4.09
C ALA A 81 13.03 -7.33 5.26
N THR A 82 12.93 -6.08 5.73
CA THR A 82 13.66 -5.57 6.89
C THR A 82 13.31 -6.35 8.16
N VAL A 83 12.03 -6.61 8.42
CA VAL A 83 11.58 -7.41 9.58
C VAL A 83 12.16 -8.82 9.54
N ARG A 84 12.15 -9.49 8.38
CA ARG A 84 12.76 -10.82 8.22
C ARG A 84 14.26 -10.81 8.47
N GLN A 85 14.95 -9.77 8.00
CA GLN A 85 16.39 -9.63 8.23
C GLN A 85 16.71 -9.46 9.72
N TYR A 86 15.98 -8.60 10.44
CA TYR A 86 16.16 -8.43 11.89
C TYR A 86 15.87 -9.73 12.66
N ALA A 87 14.78 -10.43 12.32
CA ALA A 87 14.45 -11.71 12.93
C ALA A 87 15.54 -12.78 12.70
N GLY A 88 16.10 -12.83 11.48
CA GLY A 88 17.20 -13.75 11.15
C GLY A 88 18.48 -13.45 11.94
N THR A 89 18.83 -12.16 12.08
CA THR A 89 20.02 -11.76 12.86
C THR A 89 19.88 -12.03 14.37
N GLU A 90 18.68 -11.90 14.96
CA GLU A 90 18.46 -12.29 16.36
C GLU A 90 18.61 -13.80 16.54
N HIS A 91 18.11 -14.60 15.59
CA HIS A 91 18.23 -16.05 15.62
C HIS A 91 19.69 -16.54 15.48
N ASP A 92 20.46 -15.93 14.59
CA ASP A 92 21.89 -16.25 14.40
C ASP A 92 22.73 -15.91 15.65
N VAL A 93 22.42 -14.81 16.34
CA VAL A 93 23.12 -14.42 17.57
C VAL A 93 22.83 -15.40 18.72
N ASP A 94 21.58 -15.84 18.89
CA ASP A 94 21.23 -16.86 19.89
C ASP A 94 21.93 -18.20 19.61
N HIS A 95 22.06 -18.59 18.34
CA HIS A 95 22.72 -19.83 17.94
C HIS A 95 24.25 -19.80 18.14
N LEU A 96 24.88 -18.63 17.95
CA LEU A 96 26.31 -18.40 18.22
C LEU A 96 26.64 -18.36 19.72
N MET A 97 25.72 -17.89 20.56
CA MET A 97 25.89 -17.84 22.01
C MET A 97 25.68 -19.21 22.67
N THR A 98 24.71 -20.00 22.19
CA THR A 98 24.43 -21.35 22.71
C THR A 98 25.40 -22.43 22.18
N GLY A 99 26.05 -22.19 21.05
CA GLY A 99 27.07 -23.10 20.49
C GLY A 99 28.46 -22.99 21.14
N ARG A 100 28.69 -22.02 22.04
CA ARG A 100 30.01 -21.76 22.64
C ARG A 100 30.24 -22.46 23.99
N GLU A 101 29.23 -23.18 24.52
CA GLU A 101 29.26 -23.87 25.82
C GLU A 101 29.46 -25.40 25.72
N ARG A 102 30.05 -25.92 24.63
CA ARG A 102 30.40 -27.35 24.52
C ARG A 102 31.84 -27.58 24.12
#